data_AF-A0A379CA88-F1
#
_entry.id   AF-A0A379CA88-F1
#
_cell.length_a   1.000
_cell.length_b   1.000
_cell.length_c   1.000
_cell.angle_alpha   90.00
_cell.angle_beta   90.00
_cell.angle_gamma   90.00
#
_symmetry.space_group_name_H-M   'P 1'
#
loop_
_entity.id
_entity.type
_entity.pdbx_description
1 polymer ?
#
loop_
_entity_poly.entity_id
_entity_poly.type
_entity_poly.pdbx_seq_one_letter_code
_entity_poly.pdbx_strand_id
1 'polypeptide(L)'
;MTQQNVQFDENGFALSSGFITVYKVDKNNLFIQSEQEWVSIDTSISPNAYLDEPLEHKDGFAIKRTENGWEYIEDHRGKTFYDTQTQEKVEIKEVGKLPENLTALQPFENCKWDSENQQWVKDIEKEKQQFKANQQALIITLKNKADELGNQLLHEYPQIEQTSFAIQKEEAIAWQKDNSHPTPVLTGIATARNLELSELVARVIRKTTAFESVTGIIAGQRQAIMDKLEKATEQAQLDEIKQEIEQWQLSI
;
A
#
# COMPACT_ATOMS: atom_id res chain seq x y z
N MET A 1 -11.33 50.30 46.49
CA MET A 1 -12.59 50.70 45.84
C MET A 1 -13.50 49.49 45.90
N THR A 2 -14.62 49.59 46.61
CA THR A 2 -15.62 48.53 46.71
C THR A 2 -16.19 48.30 45.30
N GLN A 3 -16.01 47.09 44.78
CA GLN A 3 -16.58 46.66 43.51
C GLN A 3 -18.10 46.71 43.64
N GLN A 4 -18.71 47.75 43.09
CA GLN A 4 -20.15 47.92 43.08
C GLN A 4 -20.69 46.95 42.02
N ASN A 5 -21.25 45.81 42.45
CA ASN A 5 -21.86 44.85 41.54
C ASN A 5 -23.03 45.52 40.83
N VAL A 6 -22.94 45.68 39.51
CA VAL A 6 -24.05 46.15 38.67
C VAL A 6 -25.21 45.17 38.83
N GLN A 7 -26.34 45.65 39.33
CA GLN A 7 -27.59 44.89 39.44
C GLN A 7 -28.48 45.16 38.23
N PHE A 8 -29.30 44.19 37.85
CA PHE A 8 -30.25 44.29 36.73
C PHE A 8 -31.68 44.16 37.23
N ASP A 9 -32.62 44.82 36.57
CA ASP A 9 -34.05 44.65 36.80
C ASP A 9 -34.59 43.34 36.17
N GLU A 10 -35.89 43.10 36.34
CA GLU A 10 -36.58 41.92 35.77
C GLU A 10 -36.61 41.88 34.23
N ASN A 11 -36.32 43.00 33.58
CA ASN A 11 -36.27 43.12 32.12
C ASN A 11 -34.84 43.05 31.58
N GLY A 12 -33.82 42.93 32.45
CA GLY A 12 -32.41 42.84 32.05
C GLY A 12 -31.73 44.20 31.81
N PHE A 13 -32.24 45.29 32.38
CA PHE A 13 -31.61 46.61 32.34
C PHE A 13 -30.84 46.90 33.62
N ALA A 14 -29.63 47.47 33.49
CA ALA A 14 -28.76 47.78 34.61
C ALA A 14 -29.31 48.93 35.48
N LEU A 15 -29.36 48.73 36.79
CA LEU A 15 -29.82 49.72 37.78
C LEU A 15 -28.74 50.77 38.14
N SER A 16 -27.50 50.58 37.67
CA SER A 16 -26.38 51.49 37.87
C SER A 16 -25.32 51.27 36.79
N SER A 17 -24.44 52.25 36.56
CA SER A 17 -23.33 52.10 35.61
C SER A 17 -22.10 51.48 36.28
N GLY A 18 -21.39 50.58 35.62
CA GLY A 18 -20.18 49.97 36.15
C GLY A 18 -19.58 48.87 35.28
N PHE A 19 -18.45 48.33 35.73
CA PHE A 19 -17.85 47.13 35.13
C PHE A 19 -18.46 45.87 35.73
N ILE A 20 -18.76 44.90 34.88
CA ILE A 20 -19.22 43.57 35.27
C ILE A 20 -18.49 42.49 34.48
N THR A 21 -18.26 41.33 35.10
CA THR A 21 -17.77 40.15 34.37
C THR A 21 -18.91 39.56 33.55
N VAL A 22 -18.68 39.38 32.26
CA VAL A 22 -19.59 38.65 31.37
C VAL A 22 -18.87 37.46 30.75
N TYR A 23 -19.63 36.45 30.35
CA TYR A 23 -19.13 35.23 29.73
C TYR A 23 -19.63 35.14 28.29
N LYS A 24 -18.69 35.16 27.34
CA LYS A 24 -18.99 35.29 25.92
C LYS A 24 -19.06 33.94 25.23
N VAL A 25 -19.99 33.82 24.28
CA VAL A 25 -20.11 32.65 23.41
C VAL A 25 -19.87 32.98 21.94
N ASP A 26 -19.48 31.97 21.17
CA ASP A 26 -19.38 32.05 19.71
C ASP A 26 -20.74 31.90 19.02
N LYS A 27 -20.73 31.90 17.68
CA LYS A 27 -21.95 31.71 16.85
C LYS A 27 -22.66 30.37 17.06
N ASN A 28 -21.97 29.38 17.63
CA ASN A 28 -22.47 28.04 17.92
C ASN A 28 -22.84 27.87 19.41
N ASN A 29 -22.88 28.97 20.18
CA ASN A 29 -23.10 29.03 21.61
C ASN A 29 -21.99 28.38 22.46
N LEU A 30 -20.78 28.22 21.93
CA LEU A 30 -19.65 27.71 22.71
C LEU A 30 -18.98 28.83 23.49
N PHE A 31 -18.73 28.58 24.77
CA PHE A 31 -17.98 29.51 25.62
C PHE A 31 -16.59 29.78 25.04
N ILE A 32 -16.22 31.06 24.95
CA ILE A 32 -14.93 31.52 24.43
C ILE A 32 -14.04 31.99 25.59
N GLN A 33 -14.54 32.99 26.33
CA GLN A 33 -13.78 33.69 27.37
C GLN A 33 -14.71 34.48 28.30
N SER A 34 -14.18 34.87 29.45
CA SER A 34 -14.76 35.92 30.28
C SER A 34 -14.10 37.27 29.99
N GLU A 35 -14.85 38.36 30.13
CA GLU A 35 -14.35 39.72 29.96
C GLU A 35 -15.02 40.70 30.93
N GLN A 36 -14.33 41.81 31.23
CA GLN A 36 -14.94 42.94 31.94
C GLN A 36 -15.64 43.84 30.92
N GLU A 37 -16.94 44.01 31.07
CA GLU A 37 -17.76 44.87 30.22
C GLU A 37 -18.26 46.08 31.03
N TRP A 38 -18.14 47.28 30.46
CA TRP A 38 -18.80 48.46 31.02
C TRP A 38 -20.25 48.50 30.56
N VAL A 39 -21.18 48.54 31.52
CA VAL A 39 -22.61 48.67 31.27
C VAL A 39 -23.08 50.00 31.86
N SER A 40 -23.87 50.76 31.10
CA SER A 40 -24.46 52.01 31.58
C SER A 40 -25.82 51.73 32.23
N ILE A 41 -26.25 52.62 33.13
CA ILE A 41 -27.60 52.58 33.69
C ILE A 41 -28.64 52.55 32.55
N ASP A 42 -29.72 51.79 32.75
CA ASP A 42 -30.80 51.57 31.78
C ASP A 42 -30.37 50.90 30.46
N THR A 43 -29.23 50.20 30.46
CA THR A 43 -28.74 49.40 29.31
C THR A 43 -28.53 47.92 29.71
N SER A 44 -28.44 47.04 28.71
CA SER A 44 -28.19 45.61 28.90
C SER A 44 -26.74 45.25 28.55
N ILE A 45 -26.33 44.04 28.91
CA ILE A 45 -25.07 43.46 28.44
C ILE A 45 -25.07 43.26 26.92
N SER A 46 -23.87 43.17 26.35
CA SER A 46 -23.70 42.86 24.94
C SER A 46 -24.38 41.55 24.54
N PRO A 47 -24.87 41.42 23.29
CA PRO A 47 -25.32 40.15 22.76
C PRO A 47 -24.27 39.03 22.91
N ASN A 48 -24.75 37.79 23.00
CA ASN A 48 -23.92 36.59 23.18
C ASN A 48 -23.05 36.64 24.45
N ALA A 49 -23.54 37.33 25.48
CA ALA A 49 -22.92 37.42 26.79
C ALA A 49 -23.90 36.94 27.88
N TYR A 50 -23.37 36.36 28.96
CA TYR A 50 -24.16 35.85 30.08
C TYR A 50 -23.54 36.30 31.40
N LEU A 51 -24.39 36.43 32.43
CA LEU A 51 -24.00 36.88 33.78
C LEU A 51 -23.66 35.70 34.70
N ASP A 52 -24.26 34.54 34.46
CA ASP A 52 -23.99 33.33 35.22
C ASP A 52 -22.72 32.64 34.72
N GLU A 53 -21.88 32.21 35.66
CA GLU A 53 -20.58 31.63 35.39
C GLU A 53 -20.71 30.28 34.65
N PRO A 54 -19.88 30.02 33.62
CA PRO A 54 -19.83 28.74 32.95
C PRO A 54 -19.34 27.64 33.88
N LEU A 55 -19.52 26.40 33.43
CA LEU A 55 -18.92 25.24 34.09
C LEU A 55 -17.39 25.34 34.11
N GLU A 56 -16.75 24.63 35.03
CA GLU A 56 -15.29 24.52 35.03
C GLU A 56 -14.78 23.79 33.77
N HIS A 57 -13.53 24.05 33.38
CA HIS A 57 -12.91 23.33 32.28
C HIS A 57 -12.84 21.82 32.57
N LYS A 58 -13.18 21.00 31.57
CA LYS A 58 -13.13 19.54 31.65
C LYS A 58 -12.51 18.96 30.38
N ASP A 59 -11.45 18.17 30.53
CA ASP A 59 -10.75 17.54 29.40
C ASP A 59 -11.70 16.73 28.51
N GLY A 60 -11.63 16.99 27.20
CA GLY A 60 -12.49 16.33 26.21
C GLY A 60 -13.92 16.87 26.13
N PHE A 61 -14.21 18.01 26.76
CA PHE A 61 -15.50 18.69 26.66
C PHE A 61 -15.32 20.19 26.39
N ALA A 62 -16.19 20.73 25.53
CA ALA A 62 -16.43 22.15 25.43
C ALA A 62 -17.65 22.53 26.28
N ILE A 63 -17.77 23.80 26.64
CA ILE A 63 -18.90 24.33 27.38
C ILE A 63 -19.81 25.05 26.39
N LYS A 64 -21.08 24.67 26.36
CA LYS A 64 -22.09 25.22 25.44
C LYS A 64 -23.23 25.85 26.23
N ARG A 65 -23.70 27.00 25.78
CA ARG A 65 -24.91 27.63 26.30
C ARG A 65 -26.16 26.99 25.71
N THR A 66 -27.11 26.63 26.57
CA THR A 66 -28.45 26.13 26.24
C THR A 66 -29.53 27.03 26.88
N GLU A 67 -30.80 26.71 26.63
CA GLU A 67 -31.94 27.40 27.27
C GLU A 67 -31.97 27.22 28.79
N ASN A 68 -31.36 26.14 29.30
CA ASN A 68 -31.37 25.78 30.72
C ASN A 68 -30.08 26.17 31.47
N GLY A 69 -29.14 26.85 30.79
CA GLY A 69 -27.86 27.26 31.37
C GLY A 69 -26.65 26.74 30.59
N TRP A 70 -25.57 26.42 31.31
CA TRP A 70 -24.34 25.89 30.73
C TRP A 70 -24.30 24.37 30.77
N GLU A 71 -23.91 23.73 29.67
CA GLU A 71 -23.80 22.28 29.54
C GLU A 71 -22.45 21.87 28.94
N TYR A 72 -21.98 20.67 29.30
CA TYR A 72 -20.83 20.05 28.64
C TYR A 72 -21.26 19.39 27.33
N ILE A 73 -20.50 19.64 26.27
CA ILE A 73 -20.59 18.91 25.00
C ILE A 73 -19.25 18.27 24.69
N GLU A 74 -19.24 17.02 24.23
CA GLU A 74 -17.99 16.32 23.88
C GLU A 74 -17.18 17.14 22.86
N ASP A 75 -15.87 17.25 23.10
CA ASP A 75 -14.94 17.92 22.20
C ASP A 75 -13.81 16.96 21.80
N HIS A 76 -13.91 16.51 20.56
CA HIS A 76 -12.97 15.61 19.91
C HIS A 76 -12.10 16.32 18.88
N ARG A 77 -12.21 17.65 18.76
CA ARG A 77 -11.43 18.44 17.81
C ARG A 77 -9.94 18.37 18.13
N GLY A 78 -9.10 18.46 17.10
CA GLY A 78 -7.64 18.35 17.23
C GLY A 78 -7.13 16.94 17.56
N LYS A 79 -8.01 15.96 17.80
CA LYS A 79 -7.67 14.54 17.91
C LYS A 79 -7.76 13.86 16.55
N THR A 80 -7.05 12.74 16.40
CA THR A 80 -7.07 11.91 15.20
C THR A 80 -7.97 10.70 15.42
N PHE A 81 -8.88 10.46 14.48
CA PHE A 81 -9.71 9.27 14.43
C PHE A 81 -9.56 8.57 13.08
N TYR A 82 -10.07 7.35 13.01
CA TYR A 82 -10.07 6.53 11.81
C TYR A 82 -11.47 5.97 11.57
N ASP A 83 -11.88 5.95 10.31
CA ASP A 83 -13.12 5.31 9.90
C ASP A 83 -12.97 3.77 9.98
N THR A 84 -13.90 3.11 10.67
CA THR A 84 -13.85 1.67 10.92
C THR A 84 -14.16 0.84 9.67
N GLN A 85 -14.70 1.44 8.62
CA GLN A 85 -15.02 0.80 7.35
C GLN A 85 -13.93 1.09 6.31
N THR A 86 -13.54 2.35 6.13
CA THR A 86 -12.60 2.77 5.08
C THR A 86 -11.16 2.80 5.55
N GLN A 87 -10.90 2.76 6.86
CA GLN A 87 -9.58 2.91 7.48
C GLN A 87 -8.95 4.29 7.28
N GLU A 88 -9.70 5.24 6.72
CA GLU A 88 -9.21 6.58 6.43
C GLU A 88 -9.11 7.40 7.71
N LYS A 89 -8.08 8.26 7.75
CA LYS A 89 -7.91 9.23 8.83
C LYS A 89 -8.98 10.32 8.72
N VAL A 90 -9.70 10.55 9.82
CA VAL A 90 -10.76 11.56 9.93
C VAL A 90 -10.38 12.59 10.99
N GLU A 91 -10.52 13.87 10.64
CA GLU A 91 -10.39 15.00 11.55
C GLU A 91 -11.77 15.50 11.97
N ILE A 92 -11.98 15.63 13.28
CA ILE A 92 -13.21 16.18 13.84
C ILE A 92 -13.11 17.71 13.88
N LYS A 93 -14.07 18.39 13.23
CA LYS A 93 -14.12 19.86 13.16
C LYS A 93 -15.17 20.49 14.07
N GLU A 94 -16.18 19.72 14.42
CA GLU A 94 -17.32 20.18 15.23
C GLU A 94 -17.32 19.46 16.58
N VAL A 95 -17.88 20.13 17.60
CA VAL A 95 -18.14 19.51 18.90
C VAL A 95 -19.37 18.61 18.83
N GLY A 96 -19.44 17.62 19.70
CA GLY A 96 -20.55 16.67 19.79
C GLY A 96 -20.09 15.23 19.95
N LYS A 97 -21.07 14.34 20.09
CA LYS A 97 -20.84 12.90 20.20
C LYS A 97 -20.04 12.41 19.00
N LEU A 98 -19.01 11.61 19.26
CA LEU A 98 -18.23 10.96 18.21
C LEU A 98 -19.13 10.01 17.37
N PRO A 99 -19.08 10.09 16.03
CA PRO A 99 -19.75 9.12 15.17
C PRO A 99 -19.35 7.67 15.47
N GLU A 100 -20.31 6.74 15.39
CA GLU A 100 -20.10 5.33 15.78
C GLU A 100 -19.17 4.57 14.84
N ASN A 101 -18.98 5.07 13.61
CA ASN A 101 -18.02 4.53 12.64
C ASN A 101 -16.60 5.05 12.85
N LEU A 102 -16.31 5.80 13.92
CA LEU A 102 -14.98 6.32 14.18
C LEU A 102 -14.34 5.68 15.41
N THR A 103 -13.03 5.44 15.31
CA THR A 103 -12.20 4.93 16.41
C THR A 103 -10.92 5.73 16.54
N ALA A 104 -10.42 5.88 17.77
CA ALA A 104 -9.09 6.44 18.01
C ALA A 104 -7.96 5.44 17.72
N LEU A 105 -8.29 4.15 17.52
CA LEU A 105 -7.33 3.10 17.22
C LEU A 105 -6.89 3.21 15.76
N GLN A 106 -5.58 3.28 15.54
CA GLN A 106 -5.02 3.30 14.19
C GLN A 106 -5.15 1.93 13.52
N PRO A 107 -5.65 1.86 12.27
CA PRO A 107 -5.66 0.61 11.51
C PRO A 107 -4.22 0.18 11.21
N PHE A 108 -4.00 -1.14 11.22
CA PHE A 108 -2.75 -1.74 10.78
C PHE A 108 -2.93 -2.41 9.40
N GLU A 109 -1.83 -2.82 8.79
CA GLU A 109 -1.87 -3.39 7.44
C GLU A 109 -2.77 -4.63 7.38
N ASN A 110 -3.61 -4.71 6.34
CA ASN A 110 -4.53 -5.82 6.11
C ASN A 110 -5.44 -6.13 7.31
N CYS A 111 -5.85 -5.12 8.08
CA CYS A 111 -6.83 -5.28 9.14
C CYS A 111 -8.27 -5.14 8.66
N LYS A 112 -9.20 -5.61 9.49
CA LYS A 112 -10.63 -5.28 9.45
C LYS A 112 -11.12 -4.92 10.86
N TRP A 113 -12.19 -4.15 10.95
CA TRP A 113 -12.76 -3.78 12.24
C TRP A 113 -13.60 -4.92 12.81
N ASP A 114 -13.29 -5.33 14.04
CA ASP A 114 -14.13 -6.19 14.86
C ASP A 114 -15.07 -5.31 15.69
N SER A 115 -16.32 -5.18 15.25
CA SER A 115 -17.32 -4.36 15.93
C SER A 115 -17.73 -4.89 17.29
N GLU A 116 -17.57 -6.21 17.55
CA GLU A 116 -17.94 -6.83 18.82
C GLU A 116 -16.91 -6.49 19.90
N ASN A 117 -15.62 -6.58 19.57
CA ASN A 117 -14.53 -6.28 20.50
C ASN A 117 -13.96 -4.86 20.37
N GLN A 118 -14.52 -4.04 19.47
CA GLN A 118 -14.10 -2.66 19.18
C GLN A 118 -12.59 -2.52 18.94
N GLN A 119 -12.04 -3.37 18.08
CA GLN A 119 -10.62 -3.38 17.77
C GLN A 119 -10.33 -3.77 16.32
N TRP A 120 -9.15 -3.40 15.84
CA TRP A 120 -8.64 -3.90 14.56
C TRP A 120 -8.15 -5.34 14.72
N VAL A 121 -8.58 -6.23 13.83
CA VAL A 121 -8.13 -7.62 13.76
C VAL A 121 -7.61 -7.94 12.37
N LYS A 122 -6.78 -8.98 12.25
CA LYS A 122 -6.26 -9.40 10.94
C LYS A 122 -7.39 -9.82 10.02
N ASP A 123 -7.34 -9.34 8.78
CA ASP A 123 -8.19 -9.83 7.72
C ASP A 123 -7.51 -11.02 7.02
N ILE A 124 -7.76 -12.21 7.56
CA ILE A 124 -7.19 -13.47 7.08
C ILE A 124 -7.56 -13.74 5.61
N GLU A 125 -8.73 -13.29 5.16
CA GLU A 125 -9.14 -13.49 3.77
C GLU A 125 -8.36 -12.57 2.83
N LYS A 126 -8.21 -11.30 3.21
CA LYS A 126 -7.37 -10.34 2.49
C LYS A 126 -5.91 -10.77 2.44
N GLU A 127 -5.34 -11.23 3.55
CA GLU A 127 -3.97 -11.77 3.60
C GLU A 127 -3.81 -12.97 2.64
N LYS A 128 -4.75 -13.92 2.63
CA LYS A 128 -4.72 -15.07 1.71
C LYS A 128 -4.86 -14.66 0.25
N GLN A 129 -5.69 -13.68 -0.07
CA GLN A 129 -5.84 -13.17 -1.43
C GLN A 129 -4.56 -12.49 -1.90
N GLN A 130 -3.98 -11.64 -1.06
CA GLN A 130 -2.72 -10.96 -1.36
C GLN A 130 -1.58 -11.97 -1.57
N PHE A 131 -1.47 -12.98 -0.70
CA PHE A 131 -0.48 -14.04 -0.84
C PHE A 131 -0.60 -14.76 -2.20
N LYS A 132 -1.81 -15.16 -2.59
CA LYS A 132 -2.05 -15.82 -3.88
C LYS A 132 -1.71 -14.92 -5.07
N ALA A 133 -2.05 -13.63 -5.00
CA ALA A 133 -1.72 -12.67 -6.04
C ALA A 133 -0.21 -12.51 -6.20
N ASN A 134 0.52 -12.39 -5.08
CA ASN A 134 1.98 -12.29 -5.06
C ASN A 134 2.63 -13.57 -5.63
N GLN A 135 2.14 -14.75 -5.23
CA GLN A 135 2.62 -16.04 -5.74
C GLN A 135 2.43 -16.14 -7.26
N GLN A 136 1.27 -15.75 -7.79
CA GLN A 136 1.00 -15.75 -9.24
C GLN A 136 1.89 -14.78 -10.01
N ALA A 137 2.14 -13.58 -9.46
CA ALA A 137 3.04 -12.61 -10.06
C ALA A 137 4.48 -13.15 -10.15
N LEU A 138 4.94 -13.90 -9.14
CA LEU A 138 6.26 -14.54 -9.17
C LEU A 138 6.34 -15.68 -10.18
N ILE A 139 5.27 -16.46 -10.38
CA ILE A 139 5.23 -17.49 -11.44
C ILE A 139 5.45 -16.86 -12.82
N ILE A 140 4.79 -15.72 -13.08
CA ILE A 140 4.97 -14.98 -14.34
C ILE A 140 6.41 -14.44 -14.45
N THR A 141 6.93 -13.86 -13.37
CA THR A 141 8.29 -13.33 -13.32
C THR A 141 9.34 -14.42 -13.59
N LEU A 142 9.18 -15.59 -12.96
CA LEU A 142 10.03 -16.76 -13.15
C LEU A 142 10.02 -17.24 -14.61
N LYS A 143 8.84 -17.32 -15.23
CA LYS A 143 8.70 -17.67 -16.65
C LYS A 143 9.49 -16.68 -17.52
N ASN A 144 9.23 -15.39 -17.36
CA ASN A 144 9.89 -14.36 -18.15
C ASN A 144 11.41 -14.38 -17.97
N LYS A 145 11.89 -14.65 -16.74
CA LYS A 145 13.31 -14.77 -16.46
C LYS A 145 13.95 -15.95 -17.20
N ALA A 146 13.29 -17.11 -17.21
CA ALA A 146 13.78 -18.27 -17.95
C ALA A 146 13.82 -18.00 -19.46
N ASP A 147 12.77 -17.36 -20.01
CA ASP A 147 12.71 -16.97 -21.43
C ASP A 147 13.81 -15.95 -21.77
N GLU A 148 14.06 -14.95 -20.90
CA GLU A 148 15.14 -13.98 -21.05
C GLU A 148 16.50 -14.67 -21.15
N LEU A 149 16.82 -15.56 -20.19
CA LEU A 149 18.09 -16.30 -20.17
C LEU A 149 18.24 -17.21 -21.41
N GLY A 150 17.15 -17.85 -21.85
CA GLY A 150 17.15 -18.64 -23.08
C GLY A 150 17.42 -17.80 -24.33
N ASN A 151 16.79 -16.62 -24.41
CA ASN A 151 16.96 -15.69 -25.52
C ASN A 151 18.37 -15.09 -25.60
N GLN A 152 19.05 -14.90 -24.45
CA GLN A 152 20.44 -14.47 -24.42
C GLN A 152 21.36 -15.44 -25.18
N LEU A 153 21.10 -16.75 -25.14
CA LEU A 153 21.89 -17.74 -25.87
C LEU A 153 21.73 -17.66 -27.40
N LEU A 154 20.65 -17.04 -27.86
CA LEU A 154 20.26 -16.99 -29.27
C LEU A 154 20.49 -15.62 -29.90
N HIS A 155 20.82 -14.59 -29.12
CA HIS A 155 20.78 -13.20 -29.58
C HIS A 155 21.77 -12.89 -30.72
N GLU A 156 22.88 -13.64 -30.83
CA GLU A 156 23.90 -13.46 -31.87
C GLU A 156 23.50 -14.08 -33.22
N TYR A 157 22.47 -14.93 -33.22
CA TYR A 157 22.07 -15.69 -34.39
C TYR A 157 20.85 -15.06 -35.06
N PRO A 158 20.90 -14.73 -36.36
CA PRO A 158 19.73 -14.33 -37.11
C PRO A 158 18.63 -15.40 -37.08
N GLN A 159 17.37 -14.98 -37.16
CA GLN A 159 16.22 -15.90 -37.11
C GLN A 159 16.29 -17.02 -38.15
N ILE A 160 16.78 -16.73 -39.35
CA ILE A 160 16.96 -17.74 -40.40
C ILE A 160 17.99 -18.82 -40.04
N GLU A 161 19.00 -18.47 -39.24
CA GLU A 161 19.98 -19.44 -38.76
C GLU A 161 19.37 -20.31 -37.66
N GLN A 162 18.61 -19.69 -36.75
CA GLN A 162 17.93 -20.39 -35.65
C GLN A 162 16.96 -21.48 -36.15
N THR A 163 16.18 -21.19 -37.21
CA THR A 163 15.25 -22.18 -37.78
C THR A 163 15.96 -23.38 -38.39
N SER A 164 17.22 -23.23 -38.80
CA SER A 164 18.02 -24.32 -39.38
C SER A 164 18.72 -25.19 -38.34
N PHE A 165 18.79 -24.78 -37.07
CA PHE A 165 19.56 -25.50 -36.03
C PHE A 165 19.12 -26.94 -35.82
N ALA A 166 17.81 -27.20 -35.80
CA ALA A 166 17.28 -28.55 -35.63
C ALA A 166 17.73 -29.45 -36.79
N ILE A 167 17.64 -28.95 -38.03
CA ILE A 167 18.05 -29.70 -39.23
C ILE A 167 19.56 -29.92 -39.25
N GLN A 168 20.35 -28.88 -38.94
CA GLN A 168 21.81 -29.01 -38.84
C GLN A 168 22.21 -30.08 -37.81
N LYS A 169 21.56 -30.12 -36.64
CA LYS A 169 21.78 -31.17 -35.62
C LYS A 169 21.45 -32.56 -36.16
N GLU A 170 20.27 -32.72 -36.76
CA GLU A 170 19.81 -34.01 -37.29
C GLU A 170 20.77 -34.55 -38.36
N GLU A 171 21.12 -33.71 -39.34
CA GLU A 171 22.09 -34.04 -40.39
C GLU A 171 23.46 -34.40 -39.80
N ALA A 172 23.96 -33.65 -38.82
CA ALA A 172 25.24 -33.91 -38.18
C ALA A 172 25.26 -35.24 -37.42
N ILE A 173 24.20 -35.57 -36.69
CA ILE A 173 24.06 -36.84 -35.97
C ILE A 173 23.93 -38.01 -36.95
N ALA A 174 23.16 -37.84 -38.02
CA ALA A 174 22.97 -38.89 -39.03
C ALA A 174 24.27 -39.15 -39.80
N TRP A 175 24.99 -38.10 -40.20
CA TRP A 175 26.30 -38.22 -40.85
C TRP A 175 27.35 -38.85 -39.93
N GLN A 176 27.36 -38.55 -38.63
CA GLN A 176 28.25 -39.21 -37.65
C GLN A 176 28.05 -40.74 -37.57
N LYS A 177 26.82 -41.22 -37.83
CA LYS A 177 26.48 -42.65 -37.83
C LYS A 177 26.76 -43.30 -39.17
N ASP A 178 26.54 -42.56 -40.25
CA ASP A 178 26.73 -42.99 -41.64
C ASP A 178 27.21 -41.81 -42.49
N ASN A 179 28.50 -41.80 -42.84
CA ASN A 179 29.11 -40.72 -43.62
C ASN A 179 28.56 -40.61 -45.06
N SER A 180 27.73 -41.56 -45.51
CA SER A 180 27.02 -41.49 -46.79
C SER A 180 25.64 -40.82 -46.69
N HIS A 181 25.18 -40.50 -45.48
CA HIS A 181 23.88 -39.88 -45.25
C HIS A 181 23.79 -38.50 -45.93
N PRO A 182 22.68 -38.19 -46.64
CA PRO A 182 22.49 -36.88 -47.25
C PRO A 182 22.46 -35.75 -46.22
N THR A 183 23.24 -34.70 -46.45
CA THR A 183 23.31 -33.52 -45.57
C THR A 183 23.14 -32.22 -46.37
N PRO A 184 22.01 -31.97 -47.04
CA PRO A 184 21.85 -30.83 -47.94
C PRO A 184 22.09 -29.47 -47.27
N VAL A 185 21.69 -29.29 -46.01
CA VAL A 185 21.93 -28.03 -45.29
C VAL A 185 23.41 -27.87 -44.94
N LEU A 186 24.03 -28.88 -44.33
CA LEU A 186 25.45 -28.83 -43.97
C LEU A 186 26.34 -28.75 -45.22
N THR A 187 25.99 -29.44 -46.30
CA THR A 187 26.70 -29.40 -47.59
C THR A 187 26.66 -27.99 -48.18
N GLY A 188 25.48 -27.33 -48.17
CA GLY A 188 25.35 -25.95 -48.61
C GLY A 188 26.21 -24.98 -47.81
N ILE A 189 26.18 -25.10 -46.47
CA ILE A 189 26.99 -24.26 -45.56
C ILE A 189 28.49 -24.54 -45.74
N ALA A 190 28.90 -25.80 -45.82
CA ALA A 190 30.30 -26.20 -45.99
C ALA A 190 30.86 -25.68 -47.31
N THR A 191 30.11 -25.82 -48.41
CA THR A 191 30.49 -25.33 -49.74
C THR A 191 30.64 -23.82 -49.75
N ALA A 192 29.66 -23.07 -49.23
CA ALA A 192 29.70 -21.61 -49.20
C ALA A 192 30.86 -21.06 -48.36
N ARG A 193 31.31 -21.82 -47.35
CA ARG A 193 32.38 -21.43 -46.42
C ARG A 193 33.74 -22.04 -46.75
N ASN A 194 33.83 -22.85 -47.80
CA ASN A 194 35.02 -23.62 -48.15
C ASN A 194 35.57 -24.43 -46.94
N LEU A 195 34.69 -25.17 -46.27
CA LEU A 195 35.00 -26.02 -45.12
C LEU A 195 34.83 -27.50 -45.47
N GLU A 196 35.64 -28.35 -44.86
CA GLU A 196 35.41 -29.80 -44.85
C GLU A 196 34.11 -30.13 -44.11
N LEU A 197 33.29 -31.00 -44.69
CA LEU A 197 32.00 -31.40 -44.12
C LEU A 197 32.16 -32.01 -42.72
N SER A 198 33.20 -32.83 -42.51
CA SER A 198 33.51 -33.47 -41.22
C SER A 198 33.83 -32.45 -40.11
N GLU A 199 34.56 -31.39 -40.45
CA GLU A 199 34.85 -30.29 -39.52
C GLU A 199 33.59 -29.50 -39.17
N LEU A 200 32.71 -29.24 -40.17
CA LEU A 200 31.43 -28.59 -39.91
C LEU A 200 30.53 -29.46 -39.02
N VAL A 201 30.43 -30.76 -39.28
CA VAL A 201 29.68 -31.72 -38.44
C VAL A 201 30.19 -31.67 -36.99
N ALA A 202 31.51 -31.72 -36.77
CA ALA A 202 32.09 -31.64 -35.44
C ALA A 202 31.79 -30.30 -34.73
N ARG A 203 31.72 -29.19 -35.47
CA ARG A 203 31.32 -27.88 -34.91
C ARG A 203 29.85 -27.85 -34.52
N VAL A 204 28.97 -28.36 -35.37
CA VAL A 204 27.52 -28.40 -35.10
C VAL A 204 27.25 -29.23 -33.85
N ILE A 205 27.81 -30.45 -33.76
CA ILE A 205 27.64 -31.30 -32.57
C ILE A 205 28.12 -30.59 -31.30
N ARG A 206 29.33 -30.02 -31.30
CA ARG A 206 29.86 -29.30 -30.12
C ARG A 206 28.96 -28.17 -29.68
N LYS A 207 28.49 -27.34 -30.62
CA LYS A 207 27.61 -26.20 -30.33
C LYS A 207 26.25 -26.67 -29.82
N THR A 208 25.65 -27.67 -30.46
CA THR A 208 24.38 -28.25 -30.05
C THR A 208 24.47 -28.82 -28.64
N THR A 209 25.49 -29.61 -28.32
CA THR A 209 25.67 -30.19 -26.99
C THR A 209 25.84 -29.10 -25.91
N ALA A 210 26.60 -28.05 -26.20
CA ALA A 210 26.74 -26.93 -25.27
C ALA A 210 25.39 -26.21 -25.05
N PHE A 211 24.65 -25.93 -26.12
CA PHE A 211 23.32 -25.30 -26.03
C PHE A 211 22.31 -26.16 -25.26
N GLU A 212 22.27 -27.47 -25.53
CA GLU A 212 21.42 -28.43 -24.81
C GLU A 212 21.76 -28.50 -23.32
N SER A 213 23.05 -28.45 -22.98
CA SER A 213 23.47 -28.46 -21.58
C SER A 213 22.98 -27.20 -20.86
N VAL A 214 23.14 -26.01 -21.43
CA VAL A 214 22.73 -24.76 -20.78
C VAL A 214 21.20 -24.65 -20.70
N THR A 215 20.49 -25.00 -21.77
CA THR A 215 19.02 -25.01 -21.77
C THR A 215 18.45 -26.03 -20.77
N GLY A 216 19.10 -27.18 -20.60
CA GLY A 216 18.79 -28.15 -19.54
C GLY A 216 18.96 -27.57 -18.14
N ILE A 217 20.03 -26.81 -17.89
CA ILE A 217 20.24 -26.09 -16.61
C ILE A 217 19.14 -25.07 -16.39
N ILE A 218 18.77 -24.28 -17.42
CA ILE A 218 17.69 -23.28 -17.30
C ILE A 218 16.37 -23.95 -16.92
N ALA A 219 16.00 -25.00 -17.64
CA ALA A 219 14.77 -25.73 -17.39
C ALA A 219 14.74 -26.32 -15.98
N GLY A 220 15.84 -26.92 -15.53
CA GLY A 220 15.98 -27.50 -14.20
C GLY A 220 15.87 -26.46 -13.09
N GLN A 221 16.59 -25.33 -13.20
CA GLN A 221 16.52 -24.26 -12.20
C GLN A 221 15.10 -23.65 -12.14
N ARG A 222 14.46 -23.43 -13.29
CA ARG A 222 13.08 -22.96 -13.33
C ARG A 222 12.11 -23.93 -12.64
N GLN A 223 12.26 -25.23 -12.87
CA GLN A 223 11.45 -26.25 -12.21
C GLN A 223 11.69 -26.26 -10.69
N ALA A 224 12.96 -26.18 -10.25
CA ALA A 224 13.28 -26.14 -8.83
C ALA A 224 12.70 -24.90 -8.12
N ILE A 225 12.73 -23.72 -8.75
CA ILE A 225 12.10 -22.51 -8.19
C ILE A 225 10.57 -22.63 -8.22
N MET A 226 9.98 -23.25 -9.25
CA MET A 226 8.54 -23.52 -9.30
C MET A 226 8.12 -24.43 -8.14
N ASP A 227 8.87 -25.50 -7.86
CA ASP A 227 8.59 -26.41 -6.73
C ASP A 227 8.64 -25.68 -5.39
N LYS A 228 9.53 -24.69 -5.24
CA LYS A 228 9.58 -23.83 -4.05
C LYS A 228 8.35 -22.94 -3.96
N LEU A 229 7.94 -22.31 -5.07
CA LEU A 229 6.74 -21.48 -5.15
C LEU A 229 5.48 -22.26 -4.78
N GLU A 230 5.32 -23.49 -5.25
CA GLU A 230 4.16 -24.34 -4.95
C GLU A 230 4.07 -24.74 -3.47
N LYS A 231 5.23 -24.85 -2.80
CA LYS A 231 5.31 -25.19 -1.37
C LYS A 231 5.25 -23.98 -0.43
N ALA A 232 5.35 -22.77 -0.97
CA ALA A 232 5.31 -21.56 -0.15
C ALA A 232 3.94 -21.38 0.50
N THR A 233 3.94 -21.02 1.78
CA THR A 233 2.75 -20.75 2.59
C THR A 233 2.78 -19.36 3.23
N GLU A 234 3.92 -18.67 3.17
CA GLU A 234 4.15 -17.39 3.84
C GLU A 234 4.84 -16.37 2.93
N GLN A 235 4.55 -15.08 3.14
CA GLN A 235 5.09 -14.00 2.31
C GLN A 235 6.62 -13.94 2.33
N ALA A 236 7.26 -14.20 3.48
CA ALA A 236 8.72 -14.21 3.59
C ALA A 236 9.38 -15.22 2.62
N GLN A 237 8.77 -16.38 2.41
CA GLN A 237 9.26 -17.37 1.45
C GLN A 237 9.13 -16.88 0.02
N LEU A 238 8.04 -16.17 -0.31
CA LEU A 238 7.90 -15.54 -1.63
C LEU A 238 8.95 -14.46 -1.85
N ASP A 239 9.31 -13.69 -0.82
CA ASP A 239 10.33 -12.65 -0.89
C ASP A 239 11.73 -13.24 -1.11
N GLU A 240 12.07 -14.36 -0.46
CA GLU A 240 13.31 -15.12 -0.71
C GLU A 240 13.37 -15.66 -2.15
N ILE A 241 12.29 -16.29 -2.62
CA ILE A 241 12.20 -16.80 -3.99
C ILE A 241 12.34 -15.66 -5.01
N LYS A 242 11.73 -14.51 -4.74
CA LYS A 242 11.86 -13.32 -5.59
C LYS A 242 13.33 -12.91 -5.74
N GLN A 243 14.07 -12.84 -4.63
CA GLN A 243 15.50 -12.53 -4.66
C GLN A 243 16.30 -13.58 -5.45
N GLU A 244 15.98 -14.87 -5.27
CA GLU A 244 16.60 -15.95 -6.04
C GLU A 244 16.35 -15.78 -7.55
N ILE A 245 15.14 -15.41 -7.98
CA ILE A 245 14.82 -15.14 -9.39
C ILE A 245 15.59 -13.92 -9.91
N GLU A 246 15.66 -12.84 -9.13
CA GLU A 246 16.35 -11.59 -9.52
C GLU A 246 17.86 -11.80 -9.68
N GLN A 247 18.45 -12.61 -8.80
CA GLN A 247 19.88 -12.94 -8.82
C GLN A 247 20.21 -14.06 -9.80
N TRP A 248 19.21 -14.74 -10.38
CA TRP A 248 19.45 -15.84 -11.29
C TRP A 248 20.13 -15.34 -12.58
N GLN A 249 21.39 -15.74 -12.73
CA GLN A 249 22.21 -15.51 -13.90
C GLN A 249 22.80 -16.84 -14.39
N LEU A 250 23.13 -16.91 -15.67
CA LEU A 250 23.84 -18.07 -16.21
C LEU A 250 25.32 -17.97 -15.84
N SER A 251 25.83 -18.99 -15.16
CA SER A 251 27.27 -19.19 -14.99
C SER A 251 27.79 -19.95 -16.21
N ILE A 252 28.15 -19.20 -17.26
CA ILE A 252 28.70 -19.74 -18.54
C ILE A 252 30.21 -19.56 -18.55
#